data_AF-A0A7Y3YUG9-F1
#
_entry.id   AF-A0A7Y3YUG9-F1
#
_cell.length_a   1.000
_cell.length_b   1.000
_cell.length_c   1.000
_cell.angle_alpha   90.00
_cell.angle_beta   90.00
_cell.angle_gamma   90.00
#
_symmetry.space_group_name_H-M   'P 1'
#
loop_
_entity.id
_entity.type
_entity.pdbx_description
1 polymer ?
#
loop_
_entity_poly.entity_id
_entity_poly.type
_entity_poly.pdbx_seq_one_letter_code
_entity_poly.pdbx_strand_id
1 'polypeptide(L)' 'MLLDKAQNTDVSWVMAMVKDEVFKAVIVHTRGNQTKAAKLLGISRSNFAVKIKDTASQRQGR' A
#
# COMPACT_ATOMS: atom_id res chain seq x y z
N MET A 1 -0.68 -25.62 -33.44
CA MET A 1 -1.28 -25.48 -32.10
C MET A 1 -0.43 -24.48 -31.32
N LEU A 2 -0.92 -23.25 -31.23
CA LEU A 2 -0.36 -22.18 -30.38
C LEU A 2 -0.71 -22.54 -28.94
N LEU A 3 0.11 -23.39 -28.31
CA LEU A 3 0.01 -23.63 -26.88
C LEU A 3 0.59 -22.42 -26.17
N ASP A 4 -0.33 -21.58 -25.70
CA ASP A 4 -0.24 -20.71 -24.52
C ASP A 4 1.16 -20.62 -23.91
N LYS A 5 2.00 -19.75 -24.48
CA LYS A 5 3.00 -19.08 -23.66
C LYS A 5 2.21 -18.20 -22.71
N ALA A 6 1.86 -18.71 -21.54
CA ALA A 6 1.49 -17.88 -20.41
C ALA A 6 2.63 -16.87 -20.26
N GLN A 7 2.42 -15.67 -20.79
CA GLN A 7 3.33 -14.56 -20.63
C GLN A 7 3.38 -14.35 -19.12
N ASN A 8 4.52 -14.69 -18.53
CA ASN A 8 4.79 -14.48 -17.12
C ASN A 8 5.01 -12.97 -16.93
N THR A 9 3.94 -12.20 -17.13
CA THR A 9 3.95 -10.75 -17.06
C THR A 9 4.22 -10.38 -15.61
N ASP A 10 5.36 -9.75 -15.36
CA ASP A 10 5.72 -9.30 -14.02
C ASP A 10 4.76 -8.19 -13.57
N VAL A 11 3.90 -8.54 -12.62
CA VAL A 11 2.92 -7.65 -11.99
C VAL A 11 3.29 -7.33 -10.54
N SER A 12 4.55 -7.53 -10.14
CA SER A 12 5.03 -7.21 -8.79
C SER A 12 4.78 -5.75 -8.40
N TRP A 13 4.78 -4.83 -9.38
CA TRP A 13 4.45 -3.41 -9.20
C TRP A 13 3.01 -3.16 -8.73
N VAL A 14 2.07 -4.05 -9.05
CA VAL A 14 0.66 -3.92 -8.66
C VAL A 14 0.53 -3.98 -7.14
N MET A 15 1.28 -4.89 -6.49
CA MET A 15 1.26 -4.99 -5.04
C MET A 15 1.78 -3.73 -4.35
N ALA A 16 2.77 -3.05 -4.94
CA ALA A 16 3.26 -1.77 -4.41
C ALA A 16 2.17 -0.69 -4.51
N MET A 17 1.52 -0.57 -5.67
CA MET A 17 0.45 0.40 -5.91
C MET A 17 -0.77 0.16 -5.00
N VAL A 18 -1.22 -1.09 -4.89
CA VAL A 18 -2.37 -1.47 -4.06
C VAL A 18 -2.07 -1.20 -2.58
N LYS A 19 -0.86 -1.52 -2.11
CA LYS A 19 -0.48 -1.22 -0.72
C LYS A 19 -0.60 0.27 -0.43
N ASP A 20 0.03 1.13 -1.23
CA ASP A 20 -0.03 2.58 -1.00
C ASP A 20 -1.46 3.11 -0.92
N GLU A 21 -2.34 2.64 -1.79
CA GLU A 21 -3.73 3.09 -1.81
C GLU A 21 -4.53 2.59 -0.60
N VAL A 22 -4.29 1.35 -0.16
CA VAL A 22 -4.89 0.80 1.06
C VAL A 22 -4.48 1.61 2.29
N PHE A 23 -3.19 1.94 2.43
CA PHE A 23 -2.71 2.73 3.58
C PHE A 23 -3.35 4.14 3.61
N LYS A 24 -3.47 4.81 2.45
CA LYS A 24 -4.16 6.11 2.32
C LYS A 24 -5.64 6.01 2.67
N ALA A 25 -6.34 5.03 2.10
CA ALA A 25 -7.78 4.86 2.34
C ALA A 25 -8.07 4.62 3.83
N VAL A 26 -7.26 3.79 4.48
CA VAL A 26 -7.46 3.48 5.90
C VAL A 26 -7.16 4.69 6.80
N ILE A 27 -6.10 5.47 6.54
CA ILE A 27 -5.83 6.66 7.38
C ILE A 27 -6.91 7.74 7.23
N VAL A 28 -7.49 7.88 6.04
CA VAL A 28 -8.66 8.76 5.82
C VAL A 28 -9.89 8.22 6.53
N HIS A 29 -10.17 6.92 6.39
CA HIS A 29 -11.30 6.26 7.05
C HIS A 29 -11.24 6.38 8.58
N THR A 30 -10.05 6.32 9.17
CA THR A 30 -9.85 6.49 10.62
C THR A 30 -9.64 7.94 11.04
N ARG A 31 -9.82 8.92 10.13
CA ARG A 31 -9.69 10.36 10.38
C ARG A 31 -8.32 10.74 10.99
N GLY A 32 -7.25 10.15 10.46
CA GLY A 32 -5.88 10.41 10.92
C GLY A 32 -5.45 9.59 12.15
N ASN A 33 -6.33 8.78 12.74
CA ASN A 33 -5.95 7.95 13.88
C ASN A 33 -5.12 6.73 13.42
N GLN A 34 -3.79 6.84 13.54
CA GLN A 34 -2.83 5.80 13.14
C GLN A 34 -2.97 4.51 13.95
N THR A 35 -3.30 4.58 15.24
CA THR A 35 -3.47 3.38 16.08
C THR A 35 -4.70 2.59 15.62
N LYS A 36 -5.81 3.26 15.32
CA LYS A 36 -7.01 2.61 14.77
C LYS A 36 -6.75 2.05 13.38
N ALA A 37 -6.02 2.78 12.54
CA ALA A 37 -5.65 2.35 11.19
C ALA A 37 -4.78 1.10 11.20
N ALA A 38 -3.75 1.08 12.04
CA ALA A 38 -2.84 -0.06 12.19
C ALA A 38 -3.58 -1.31 12.69
N LYS A 39 -4.49 -1.15 13.66
CA LYS A 39 -5.36 -2.25 14.13
C LYS A 39 -6.26 -2.79 13.01
N LEU A 40 -6.82 -1.92 12.17
CA LEU A 40 -7.67 -2.29 11.03
C LEU A 40 -6.90 -3.12 9.99
N LEU A 41 -5.62 -2.81 9.79
CA LEU A 41 -4.73 -3.56 8.89
C LEU A 41 -4.02 -4.75 9.54
N GLY A 42 -4.21 -4.98 10.84
CA GLY A 42 -3.54 -6.07 11.56
C GLY A 42 -2.03 -5.91 11.69
N ILE A 43 -1.51 -4.67 11.70
CA ILE A 43 -0.08 -4.39 11.83
C ILE A 43 0.24 -3.52 13.06
N SER A 44 1.51 -3.43 13.41
CA SER A 44 1.95 -2.52 14.47
C SER A 44 1.77 -1.05 14.06
N ARG A 45 1.47 -0.18 15.04
CA ARG A 45 1.37 1.26 14.80
C ARG A 45 2.68 1.85 14.27
N SER A 46 3.83 1.39 14.76
CA SER A 46 5.15 1.85 14.30
C SER A 46 5.35 1.54 12.81
N ASN A 47 5.00 0.34 12.35
CA ASN A 47 5.11 -0.03 10.94
C ASN A 47 4.17 0.82 10.08
N PHE A 48 2.94 1.07 10.55
CA PHE A 48 1.98 1.94 9.86
C PHE A 48 2.52 3.37 9.70
N ALA A 49 3.11 3.93 10.76
CA ALA A 49 3.65 5.29 10.76
C ALA A 49 4.79 5.46 9.76
N VAL A 50 5.71 4.49 9.67
CA VAL A 50 6.78 4.48 8.66
C VAL A 50 6.19 4.48 7.25
N LYS A 51 5.24 3.58 6.98
CA LYS A 51 4.63 3.45 5.65
C LYS A 51 3.91 4.71 5.18
N ILE A 52 3.13 5.36 6.04
CA ILE A 52 2.45 6.61 5.68
C ILE A 52 3.43 7.77 5.43
N LYS A 53 4.54 7.83 6.16
CA LYS A 53 5.58 8.83 5.91
C LYS A 53 6.21 8.62 4.54
N ASP A 54 6.54 7.38 4.20
CA ASP A 54 7.11 7.02 2.90
C ASP A 54 6.14 7.35 1.75
N THR A 55 4.85 7.03 1.90
CA THR A 55 3.81 7.34 0.90
C THR A 55 3.62 8.86 0.72
N ALA A 56 3.80 9.67 1.77
CA ALA A 56 3.76 11.12 1.68
C ALA A 56 4.99 11.70 0.96
N SER A 57 6.18 11.16 1.23
CA SER A 57 7.43 11.58 0.58
C SER A 57 7.49 11.22 -0.92
N GLN A 58 6.91 10.08 -1.32
CA GLN A 58 6.83 9.66 -2.73
C GLN A 58 6.03 10.62 -3.64
N ARG A 59 5.17 11.48 -3.07
CA ARG A 59 4.42 12.49 -3.82
C ARG A 59 5.16 13.81 -4.04
N GLN A 60 6.20 14.12 -3.26
CA GLN A 60 6.96 15.37 -3.41
C GLN A 60 8.07 15.29 -4.48
N GLY A 61 8.45 14.09 -4.91
CA GLY A 61 9.49 13.86 -5.92
C GLY A 61 8.95 13.56 -7.33
N ARG A 62 7.67 13.81 -7.60
CA ARG A 62 7.03 13.60 -8.91
C ARG A 62 6.38 14.88 -9.41
#